data_AF-A0A357CXI9-F1
#
_entry.id   AF-A0A357CXI9-F1
#
_cell.length_a   1.000
_cell.length_b   1.000
_cell.length_c   1.000
_cell.angle_alpha   90.00
_cell.angle_beta   90.00
_cell.angle_gamma   90.00
#
_symmetry.space_group_name_H-M   'P 1'
#
loop_
_entity.id
_entity.type
_entity.pdbx_description
1 polymer ?
#
loop_
_entity_poly.entity_id
_entity_poly.type
_entity_poly.pdbx_seq_one_letter_code
_entity_poly.pdbx_strand_id
1 'polypeptide(L)'
;MESAQEIYMCRASAKIRKEIGKKLLARDYVSFIDNKDGTGFINVCEERKNSFVRPPVANVDMLLIVASADQPSPVPYNIDVLSTIAVKSGAEVYIVVTKSDIAKAETLAGIYRKTPFELTVTSSSDSKSVDKIRACLKGKTTVLTGASGVGKSTLINLLFPSLQTDVGELSDKIRRGRNTTRVTELFSLGEDTYIADTPGFSMLDIEQCCTLEPGETADCFPEFAPYTVSCRFRKCTHTGEQGCAVSEAVEKGLVSASRHESYIKL
;
A
#
# COMPACT_ATOMS: atom_id res chain seq x y z
N MET A 1 -12.83 -28.20 -4.70
CA MET A 1 -12.98 -28.65 -3.31
C MET A 1 -12.11 -27.74 -2.47
N GLU A 2 -12.63 -26.58 -2.08
CA GLU A 2 -11.94 -25.66 -1.19
C GLU A 2 -12.06 -26.23 0.23
N SER A 3 -10.93 -26.55 0.87
CA SER A 3 -10.92 -26.87 2.29
C SER A 3 -11.45 -25.66 3.04
N ALA A 4 -12.59 -25.80 3.72
CA ALA A 4 -13.10 -24.76 4.61
C ALA A 4 -11.99 -24.41 5.62
N GLN A 5 -11.45 -23.21 5.52
CA GLN A 5 -10.51 -22.71 6.52
C GLN A 5 -11.31 -22.54 7.82
N GLU A 6 -11.06 -23.39 8.79
CA GLU A 6 -11.68 -23.29 10.11
C GLU A 6 -11.16 -22.06 10.83
N ILE A 7 -12.06 -21.22 11.33
CA ILE A 7 -11.72 -19.99 12.04
C ILE A 7 -11.68 -20.29 13.54
N TYR A 8 -10.54 -20.01 14.17
CA TYR A 8 -10.31 -20.22 15.60
C TYR A 8 -10.17 -18.90 16.34
N MET A 9 -10.77 -18.81 17.53
CA MET A 9 -10.55 -17.69 18.44
C MET A 9 -9.35 -17.96 19.34
N CYS A 10 -8.20 -17.40 19.00
CA CYS A 10 -6.96 -17.67 19.73
C CYS A 10 -6.53 -16.52 20.66
N ARG A 11 -5.88 -16.88 21.77
CA ARG A 11 -5.20 -15.93 22.67
C ARG A 11 -3.70 -16.11 22.61
N ALA A 12 -2.94 -15.01 22.63
CA ALA A 12 -1.49 -15.09 22.77
C ALA A 12 -1.09 -15.78 24.08
N SER A 13 -0.14 -16.71 24.05
CA SER A 13 0.43 -17.29 25.27
C SER A 13 1.21 -16.24 26.09
N ALA A 14 1.43 -16.52 27.37
CA ALA A 14 2.26 -15.64 28.22
C ALA A 14 3.70 -15.55 27.72
N LYS A 15 4.21 -16.60 27.06
CA LYS A 15 5.52 -16.63 26.39
C LYS A 15 5.58 -15.61 25.25
N ILE A 16 4.62 -15.66 24.32
CA ILE A 16 4.51 -14.68 23.22
C ILE A 16 4.39 -13.24 23.76
N ARG A 17 3.58 -13.02 24.81
CA ARG A 17 3.47 -11.69 25.42
C ARG A 17 4.75 -11.18 26.10
N LYS A 18 5.65 -12.06 26.52
CA LYS A 18 6.89 -11.72 27.27
C LYS A 18 8.14 -11.70 26.37
N GLU A 19 8.26 -12.63 25.44
CA GLU A 19 9.35 -12.67 24.45
C GLU A 19 9.20 -11.57 23.41
N ILE A 20 7.95 -11.21 23.08
CA ILE A 20 7.67 -10.35 21.95
C ILE A 20 7.19 -8.99 22.46
N GLY A 21 8.12 -8.06 22.61
CA GLY A 21 7.82 -6.62 22.64
C GLY A 21 7.11 -6.12 21.36
N LYS A 22 6.96 -6.99 20.35
CA LYS A 22 6.13 -6.79 19.16
C LYS A 22 4.71 -7.32 19.42
N LYS A 23 3.75 -6.40 19.43
CA LYS A 23 2.33 -6.71 19.32
C LYS A 23 2.09 -7.63 18.10
N LEU A 24 1.28 -8.69 18.26
CA LEU A 24 0.81 -9.48 17.12
C LEU A 24 0.06 -8.57 16.14
N LEU A 25 0.32 -8.76 14.86
CA LEU A 25 -0.26 -7.99 13.77
C LEU A 25 -1.17 -8.88 12.92
N ALA A 26 -2.06 -8.24 12.19
CA ALA A 26 -2.84 -8.93 11.17
C ALA A 26 -1.87 -9.53 10.12
N ARG A 27 -2.16 -10.74 9.61
CA ARG A 27 -1.28 -11.53 8.70
C ARG A 27 0.05 -12.02 9.28
N ASP A 28 0.22 -12.00 10.60
CA ASP A 28 1.28 -12.83 11.22
C ASP A 28 1.01 -14.32 10.94
N TYR A 29 2.04 -15.04 10.52
CA TYR A 29 2.00 -16.50 10.45
C TYR A 29 2.27 -17.06 11.85
N VAL A 30 1.34 -17.87 12.36
CA VAL A 30 1.37 -18.35 13.73
C VAL A 30 1.08 -19.84 13.80
N SER A 31 1.71 -20.51 14.77
CA SER A 31 1.25 -21.80 15.24
C SER A 31 0.47 -21.62 16.54
N PHE A 32 -0.55 -22.43 16.74
CA PHE A 32 -1.35 -22.43 17.95
C PHE A 32 -1.70 -23.84 18.41
N ILE A 33 -2.01 -23.97 19.69
CA ILE A 33 -2.53 -25.20 20.29
C ILE A 33 -4.06 -25.11 20.27
N ASP A 34 -4.70 -26.05 19.58
CA ASP A 34 -6.17 -26.17 19.52
C ASP A 34 -6.71 -26.79 20.82
N ASN A 35 -7.68 -26.11 21.45
CA ASN A 35 -8.39 -26.58 22.64
C ASN A 35 -9.56 -27.53 22.31
N LYS A 36 -9.84 -27.77 21.02
CA LYS A 36 -10.94 -28.58 20.48
C LYS A 36 -12.34 -28.03 20.81
N ASP A 37 -12.43 -26.74 21.09
CA ASP A 37 -13.65 -26.02 21.40
C ASP A 37 -13.84 -24.76 20.52
N GLY A 38 -13.07 -24.67 19.41
CA GLY A 38 -13.00 -23.49 18.55
C GLY A 38 -12.10 -22.37 19.10
N THR A 39 -11.41 -22.60 20.21
CA THR A 39 -10.41 -21.69 20.78
C THR A 39 -9.01 -22.28 20.77
N GLY A 40 -8.00 -21.43 20.94
CA GLY A 40 -6.62 -21.90 21.01
C GLY A 40 -5.63 -20.92 21.63
N PHE A 41 -4.39 -21.38 21.78
CA PHE A 41 -3.30 -20.57 22.32
C PHE A 41 -2.15 -20.44 21.32
N ILE A 42 -1.85 -19.21 20.91
CA ILE A 42 -0.72 -18.92 20.03
C ILE A 42 0.58 -19.06 20.84
N ASN A 43 1.44 -19.98 20.40
CA ASN A 43 2.70 -20.32 21.05
C ASN A 43 3.92 -19.95 20.20
N VAL A 44 3.76 -19.79 18.89
CA VAL A 44 4.81 -19.38 17.94
C VAL A 44 4.26 -18.33 16.99
N CYS A 45 5.05 -17.28 16.76
CA CYS A 45 4.87 -16.32 15.67
C CYS A 45 6.12 -16.39 14.80
N GLU A 46 5.95 -16.62 13.50
CA GLU A 46 7.06 -16.69 12.56
C GLU A 46 7.69 -15.31 12.31
N GLU A 47 8.88 -15.32 11.72
CA GLU A 47 9.56 -14.09 11.32
C GLU A 47 8.79 -13.39 10.20
N ARG A 48 8.65 -12.07 10.31
CA ARG A 48 7.94 -11.25 9.33
C ARG A 48 8.90 -10.87 8.21
N LYS A 49 8.46 -10.96 6.95
CA LYS A 49 9.22 -10.35 5.85
C LYS A 49 9.21 -8.82 5.91
N ASN A 50 8.11 -8.24 6.40
CA ASN A 50 7.94 -6.81 6.64
C ASN A 50 6.75 -6.56 7.57
N SER A 51 6.61 -5.31 8.02
CA SER A 51 5.43 -4.88 8.77
C SER A 51 5.17 -3.40 8.62
N PHE A 52 3.90 -3.03 8.54
CA PHE A 52 3.43 -1.67 8.51
C PHE A 52 2.93 -1.28 9.90
N VAL A 53 3.23 -0.05 10.32
CA VAL A 53 2.75 0.49 11.60
C VAL A 53 1.29 0.91 11.48
N ARG A 54 0.90 1.46 10.32
CA ARG A 54 -0.43 1.99 10.02
C ARG A 54 -0.79 1.68 8.56
N PRO A 55 -1.69 0.70 8.31
CA PRO A 55 -2.34 -0.16 9.29
C PRO A 55 -1.34 -1.14 9.94
N PRO A 56 -1.59 -1.59 11.19
CA PRO A 56 -0.78 -2.62 11.83
C PRO A 56 -0.95 -4.00 11.15
N VAL A 57 -0.16 -4.26 10.10
CA VAL A 57 -0.21 -5.49 9.28
C VAL A 57 1.19 -6.00 9.01
N ALA A 58 1.39 -7.31 9.06
CA ALA A 58 2.62 -7.99 8.72
C ALA A 58 2.54 -8.64 7.33
N ASN A 59 3.70 -9.00 6.78
CA ASN A 59 3.81 -9.83 5.59
C ASN A 59 3.04 -9.29 4.37
N VAL A 60 3.07 -7.97 4.19
CA VAL A 60 2.42 -7.27 3.07
C VAL A 60 3.26 -7.47 1.80
N ASP A 61 2.62 -7.89 0.73
CA ASP A 61 3.23 -8.03 -0.59
C ASP A 61 3.21 -6.72 -1.37
N MET A 62 2.10 -5.97 -1.25
CA MET A 62 1.82 -4.83 -2.12
C MET A 62 1.09 -3.72 -1.37
N LEU A 63 1.44 -2.47 -1.68
CA LEU A 63 0.64 -1.30 -1.37
C LEU A 63 -0.09 -0.84 -2.64
N LEU A 64 -1.41 -0.95 -2.63
CA LEU A 64 -2.28 -0.49 -3.72
C LEU A 64 -2.74 0.94 -3.40
N ILE A 65 -2.11 1.93 -4.05
CA ILE A 65 -2.34 3.35 -3.82
C ILE A 65 -3.42 3.85 -4.79
N VAL A 66 -4.58 4.22 -4.25
CA VAL A 66 -5.71 4.73 -5.03
C VAL A 66 -5.71 6.26 -5.02
N ALA A 67 -5.67 6.85 -6.21
CA ALA A 67 -5.80 8.27 -6.45
C ALA A 67 -6.98 8.56 -7.37
N SER A 68 -7.53 9.77 -7.32
CA SER A 68 -8.64 10.21 -8.17
C SER A 68 -8.12 11.10 -9.31
N ALA A 69 -8.67 10.95 -10.51
CA ALA A 69 -8.43 11.89 -11.62
C ALA A 69 -9.17 13.23 -11.44
N ASP A 70 -10.25 13.24 -10.65
CA ASP A 70 -11.08 14.40 -10.31
C ASP A 70 -11.01 14.69 -8.80
N GLN A 71 -12.13 14.82 -8.08
CA GLN A 71 -12.14 15.12 -6.65
C GLN A 71 -12.14 13.87 -5.76
N PRO A 72 -11.40 13.87 -4.64
CA PRO A 72 -10.45 14.91 -4.22
C PRO A 72 -9.26 14.96 -5.17
N SER A 73 -8.81 16.18 -5.50
CA SER A 73 -7.66 16.38 -6.37
C SER A 73 -6.45 15.59 -5.85
N PRO A 74 -5.75 14.84 -6.72
CA PRO A 74 -4.60 14.07 -6.31
C PRO A 74 -3.46 15.00 -5.91
N VAL A 75 -2.77 14.67 -4.82
CA VAL A 75 -1.56 15.35 -4.37
C VAL A 75 -0.40 14.39 -4.60
N PRO A 76 0.44 14.59 -5.65
CA PRO A 76 1.52 13.67 -6.00
C PRO A 76 2.44 13.35 -4.82
N TYR A 77 2.82 14.35 -4.04
CA TYR A 77 3.62 14.17 -2.82
C TYR A 77 3.04 13.11 -1.87
N ASN A 78 1.71 12.99 -1.76
CA ASN A 78 1.10 12.00 -0.89
C ASN A 78 1.28 10.57 -1.42
N ILE A 79 1.17 10.39 -2.72
CA ILE A 79 1.44 9.11 -3.39
C ILE A 79 2.92 8.78 -3.25
N ASP A 80 3.79 9.79 -3.35
CA ASP A 80 5.23 9.62 -3.26
C ASP A 80 5.65 9.14 -1.87
N VAL A 81 5.17 9.76 -0.80
CA VAL A 81 5.41 9.30 0.59
C VAL A 81 4.94 7.85 0.77
N LEU A 82 3.74 7.51 0.28
CA LEU A 82 3.22 6.14 0.37
C LEU A 82 4.07 5.13 -0.42
N SER A 83 4.48 5.49 -1.63
CA SER A 83 5.35 4.65 -2.45
C SER A 83 6.71 4.42 -1.77
N THR A 84 7.26 5.47 -1.15
CA THR A 84 8.51 5.40 -0.39
C THR A 84 8.41 4.44 0.79
N ILE A 85 7.30 4.45 1.55
CA ILE A 85 7.08 3.47 2.63
C ILE A 85 7.07 2.05 2.10
N ALA A 86 6.34 1.82 1.01
CA ALA A 86 6.22 0.49 0.42
C ALA A 86 7.58 -0.03 -0.03
N VAL A 87 8.33 0.77 -0.79
CA VAL A 87 9.67 0.40 -1.26
C VAL A 87 10.62 0.15 -0.08
N LYS A 88 10.64 1.04 0.92
CA LYS A 88 11.44 0.86 2.15
C LYS A 88 11.09 -0.44 2.88
N SER A 89 9.82 -0.81 2.88
CA SER A 89 9.31 -2.02 3.54
C SER A 89 9.43 -3.28 2.66
N GLY A 90 10.05 -3.19 1.48
CA GLY A 90 10.15 -4.31 0.55
C GLY A 90 8.81 -4.78 -0.02
N ALA A 91 7.82 -3.89 -0.10
CA ALA A 91 6.51 -4.16 -0.70
C ALA A 91 6.43 -3.52 -2.10
N GLU A 92 5.73 -4.20 -3.01
CA GLU A 92 5.45 -3.70 -4.36
C GLU A 92 4.52 -2.46 -4.29
N VAL A 93 4.68 -1.55 -5.25
CA VAL A 93 3.80 -0.38 -5.41
C VAL A 93 2.94 -0.58 -6.65
N TYR A 94 1.63 -0.49 -6.48
CA TYR A 94 0.67 -0.43 -7.57
C TYR A 94 -0.22 0.80 -7.41
N ILE A 95 -0.21 1.70 -8.38
CA ILE A 95 -1.02 2.91 -8.40
C ILE A 95 -2.27 2.70 -9.27
N VAL A 96 -3.44 3.02 -8.72
CA VAL A 96 -4.71 3.02 -9.46
C VAL A 96 -5.28 4.44 -9.48
N VAL A 97 -5.43 5.00 -10.68
CA VAL A 97 -6.07 6.30 -10.88
C VAL A 97 -7.53 6.07 -11.30
N THR A 98 -8.45 6.40 -10.41
CA THR A 98 -9.90 6.23 -10.60
C THR A 98 -10.53 7.47 -11.23
N LYS A 99 -11.84 7.39 -11.54
CA LYS A 99 -12.67 8.51 -12.02
C LYS A 99 -12.20 9.11 -13.34
N SER A 100 -11.54 8.32 -14.18
CA SER A 100 -11.06 8.78 -15.49
C SER A 100 -12.19 9.10 -16.47
N ASP A 101 -13.42 8.69 -16.15
CA ASP A 101 -14.66 9.10 -16.82
C ASP A 101 -15.08 10.54 -16.52
N ILE A 102 -14.61 11.12 -15.40
CA ILE A 102 -14.95 12.48 -14.96
C ILE A 102 -13.88 13.48 -15.40
N ALA A 103 -12.60 13.13 -15.24
CA ALA A 103 -11.49 14.02 -15.55
C ALA A 103 -10.31 13.26 -16.17
N LYS A 104 -9.44 14.02 -16.86
CA LYS A 104 -8.24 13.45 -17.51
C LYS A 104 -7.23 13.01 -16.47
N ALA A 105 -6.97 11.71 -16.41
CA ALA A 105 -5.97 11.10 -15.54
C ALA A 105 -4.52 11.30 -16.01
N GLU A 106 -4.30 11.72 -17.27
CA GLU A 106 -2.99 11.66 -17.94
C GLU A 106 -1.92 12.50 -17.24
N THR A 107 -2.27 13.66 -16.68
CA THR A 107 -1.32 14.49 -15.93
C THR A 107 -0.71 13.74 -14.75
N LEU A 108 -1.53 13.01 -13.99
CA LEU A 108 -1.07 12.21 -12.85
C LEU A 108 -0.40 10.92 -13.33
N ALA A 109 -1.03 10.20 -14.27
CA ALA A 109 -0.52 8.92 -14.77
C ALA A 109 0.83 9.07 -15.47
N GLY A 110 1.05 10.18 -16.19
CA GLY A 110 2.31 10.49 -16.87
C GLY A 110 3.49 10.71 -15.93
N ILE A 111 3.26 11.05 -14.66
CA ILE A 111 4.29 11.11 -13.62
C ILE A 111 4.79 9.70 -13.34
N TYR A 112 3.86 8.80 -13.00
CA TYR A 112 4.18 7.46 -12.49
C TYR A 112 4.46 6.44 -13.59
N ARG A 113 4.07 6.69 -14.85
CA ARG A 113 4.54 5.88 -15.99
C ARG A 113 6.04 5.98 -16.26
N LYS A 114 6.70 6.99 -15.70
CA LYS A 114 8.17 7.16 -15.75
C LYS A 114 8.88 6.41 -14.61
N THR A 115 8.12 5.77 -13.72
CA THR A 115 8.65 4.94 -12.64
C THR A 115 8.42 3.47 -12.98
N PRO A 116 9.12 2.53 -12.32
CA PRO A 116 8.88 1.10 -12.52
C PRO A 116 7.60 0.59 -11.83
N PHE A 117 6.77 1.47 -11.26
CA PHE A 117 5.56 1.07 -10.56
C PHE A 117 4.49 0.59 -11.54
N GLU A 118 3.74 -0.43 -11.15
CA GLU A 118 2.53 -0.79 -11.89
C GLU A 118 1.52 0.35 -11.78
N LEU A 119 0.84 0.62 -12.89
CA LEU A 119 -0.16 1.68 -12.96
C LEU A 119 -1.38 1.25 -13.78
N THR A 120 -2.56 1.61 -13.31
CA THR A 120 -3.81 1.43 -14.06
C THR A 120 -4.70 2.65 -13.89
N VAL A 121 -5.20 3.16 -15.02
CA VAL A 121 -6.21 4.21 -15.06
C VAL A 121 -7.54 3.52 -15.29
N THR A 122 -8.54 3.80 -14.46
CA THR A 122 -9.85 3.13 -14.51
C THR A 122 -10.98 4.08 -14.18
N SER A 123 -12.17 3.77 -14.69
CA SER A 123 -13.45 4.28 -14.20
C SER A 123 -14.22 3.17 -13.49
N SER A 124 -15.37 3.49 -12.91
CA SER A 124 -16.28 2.48 -12.33
C SER A 124 -16.91 1.56 -13.37
N SER A 125 -16.87 1.93 -14.65
CA SER A 125 -17.46 1.19 -15.77
C SER A 125 -16.46 0.37 -16.57
N ASP A 126 -15.16 0.47 -16.27
CA ASP A 126 -14.10 -0.21 -17.04
C ASP A 126 -13.78 -1.59 -16.44
N SER A 127 -14.48 -2.62 -16.91
CA SER A 127 -14.29 -3.99 -16.46
C SER A 127 -12.90 -4.56 -16.78
N LYS A 128 -12.28 -4.15 -17.89
CA LYS A 128 -10.96 -4.66 -18.29
C LYS A 128 -9.87 -4.22 -17.32
N SER A 129 -9.92 -2.96 -16.90
CA SER A 129 -8.99 -2.43 -15.90
C SER A 129 -9.17 -3.11 -14.54
N VAL A 130 -10.41 -3.39 -14.15
CA VAL A 130 -10.73 -4.14 -12.92
C VAL A 130 -10.18 -5.56 -12.99
N ASP A 131 -10.32 -6.26 -14.12
CA ASP A 131 -9.79 -7.61 -14.29
C ASP A 131 -8.25 -7.64 -14.23
N LYS A 132 -7.59 -6.64 -14.83
CA LYS A 132 -6.13 -6.47 -14.73
C LYS A 132 -5.71 -6.30 -13.27
N ILE A 133 -6.37 -5.41 -12.53
CA ILE A 133 -6.07 -5.17 -11.11
C ILE A 133 -6.27 -6.46 -10.32
N ARG A 134 -7.40 -7.18 -10.51
CA ARG A 134 -7.69 -8.44 -9.82
C ARG A 134 -6.61 -9.49 -10.06
N ALA A 135 -6.12 -9.63 -11.30
CA ALA A 135 -5.05 -10.56 -11.64
C ALA A 135 -3.75 -10.24 -10.88
N CYS A 136 -3.39 -8.96 -10.76
CA CYS A 136 -2.20 -8.53 -10.03
C CYS A 136 -2.28 -8.78 -8.51
N LEU A 137 -3.48 -8.84 -7.94
CA LEU A 137 -3.70 -9.05 -6.50
C LEU A 137 -3.69 -10.53 -6.10
N LYS A 138 -3.89 -11.45 -7.04
CA LYS A 138 -4.03 -12.89 -6.76
C LYS A 138 -2.81 -13.44 -5.99
N GLY A 139 -3.08 -14.14 -4.89
CA GLY A 139 -2.08 -14.75 -4.01
C GLY A 139 -1.28 -13.76 -3.16
N LYS A 140 -1.68 -12.49 -3.12
CA LYS A 140 -0.96 -11.43 -2.40
C LYS A 140 -1.75 -10.90 -1.21
N THR A 141 -1.01 -10.49 -0.19
CA THR A 141 -1.50 -9.61 0.88
C THR A 141 -1.32 -8.17 0.46
N THR A 142 -2.41 -7.50 0.15
CA THR A 142 -2.39 -6.12 -0.35
C THR A 142 -2.98 -5.17 0.66
N VAL A 143 -2.29 -4.07 0.94
CA VAL A 143 -2.84 -2.95 1.71
C VAL A 143 -3.42 -1.93 0.74
N LEU A 144 -4.71 -1.62 0.86
CA LEU A 144 -5.36 -0.58 0.07
C LEU A 144 -5.25 0.76 0.78
N THR A 145 -4.75 1.80 0.10
CA THR A 145 -4.58 3.14 0.67
C THR A 145 -4.97 4.25 -0.31
N GLY A 146 -5.18 5.45 0.18
CA GLY A 146 -5.57 6.63 -0.59
C GLY A 146 -6.48 7.56 0.19
N ALA A 147 -6.63 8.80 -0.26
CA ALA A 147 -7.46 9.80 0.43
C ALA A 147 -8.95 9.37 0.50
N SER A 148 -9.71 9.96 1.43
CA SER A 148 -11.15 9.72 1.48
C SER A 148 -11.83 10.22 0.19
N GLY A 149 -12.82 9.48 -0.33
CA GLY A 149 -13.57 9.89 -1.52
C GLY A 149 -12.88 9.62 -2.87
N VAL A 150 -11.64 9.10 -2.90
CA VAL A 150 -10.96 8.71 -4.16
C VAL A 150 -11.55 7.48 -4.86
N GLY A 151 -12.55 6.82 -4.27
CA GLY A 151 -13.21 5.65 -4.88
C GLY A 151 -12.67 4.28 -4.46
N LYS A 152 -11.94 4.18 -3.34
CA LYS A 152 -11.47 2.91 -2.76
C LYS A 152 -12.59 1.87 -2.58
N SER A 153 -13.68 2.26 -1.92
CA SER A 153 -14.81 1.35 -1.66
C SER A 153 -15.50 0.91 -2.95
N THR A 154 -15.65 1.82 -3.92
CA THR A 154 -16.16 1.47 -5.25
C THR A 154 -15.25 0.46 -5.95
N LEU A 155 -13.93 0.67 -5.88
CA LEU A 155 -12.95 -0.25 -6.47
C LEU A 155 -12.99 -1.63 -5.78
N ILE A 156 -13.04 -1.69 -4.44
CA ILE A 156 -13.20 -2.95 -3.70
C ILE A 156 -14.45 -3.70 -4.18
N ASN A 157 -15.58 -3.01 -4.30
CA ASN A 157 -16.84 -3.63 -4.72
C ASN A 157 -16.77 -4.18 -6.16
N LEU A 158 -16.04 -3.52 -7.05
CA LEU A 158 -15.85 -3.98 -8.43
C LEU A 158 -14.88 -5.17 -8.49
N LEU A 159 -13.81 -5.12 -7.69
CA LEU A 159 -12.83 -6.19 -7.63
C LEU A 159 -13.44 -7.46 -7.03
N PHE A 160 -14.30 -7.34 -6.03
CA PHE A 160 -14.84 -8.47 -5.26
C PHE A 160 -16.36 -8.37 -5.05
N PRO A 161 -17.15 -8.68 -6.09
CA PRO A 161 -18.61 -8.60 -6.02
C PRO A 161 -19.22 -9.53 -4.95
N SER A 162 -18.57 -10.66 -4.67
CA SER A 162 -19.01 -11.63 -3.66
C SER A 162 -18.96 -11.11 -2.22
N LEU A 163 -18.18 -10.05 -1.95
CA LEU A 163 -18.23 -9.38 -0.65
C LEU A 163 -19.59 -8.69 -0.42
N GLN A 164 -20.40 -8.42 -1.45
CA GLN A 164 -21.70 -7.73 -1.29
C GLN A 164 -22.68 -8.43 -0.34
N THR A 165 -22.66 -9.77 -0.27
CA THR A 165 -23.57 -10.54 0.61
C THR A 165 -23.25 -10.40 2.10
N ASP A 166 -21.99 -10.18 2.47
CA ASP A 166 -21.57 -9.86 3.86
C ASP A 166 -21.50 -8.33 4.10
N VAL A 167 -21.43 -7.53 3.03
CA VAL A 167 -21.33 -6.06 3.07
C VAL A 167 -22.68 -5.37 3.17
N GLY A 168 -23.81 -6.08 3.07
CA GLY A 168 -25.16 -5.51 3.29
C GLY A 168 -25.30 -4.79 4.64
N GLU A 169 -24.63 -5.28 5.69
CA GLU A 169 -24.53 -4.61 6.99
C GLU A 169 -23.32 -3.67 7.13
N LEU A 170 -22.32 -3.80 6.24
CA LEU A 170 -21.04 -3.06 6.28
C LEU A 170 -21.07 -1.76 5.44
N SER A 171 -21.91 -1.67 4.40
CA SER A 171 -22.12 -0.46 3.60
C SER A 171 -22.57 0.72 4.47
N ASP A 172 -23.20 0.44 5.61
CA ASP A 172 -23.63 1.44 6.59
C ASP A 172 -22.49 1.90 7.52
N LYS A 173 -21.48 1.06 7.76
CA LYS A 173 -20.23 1.41 8.46
C LYS A 173 -19.26 2.15 7.54
N ILE A 174 -19.15 1.74 6.28
CA ILE A 174 -18.32 2.40 5.26
C ILE A 174 -18.90 3.77 4.87
N ARG A 175 -20.24 3.94 4.84
CA ARG A 175 -20.91 5.23 4.60
C ARG A 175 -20.79 6.23 5.75
N ARG A 176 -20.81 5.75 6.99
CA ARG A 176 -20.65 6.62 8.17
C ARG A 176 -19.16 6.92 8.31
N GLY A 177 -18.67 7.95 7.62
CA GLY A 177 -17.34 8.53 7.78
C GLY A 177 -17.06 9.03 9.21
N ARG A 178 -17.01 8.11 10.17
CA ARG A 178 -16.57 8.34 11.55
C ARG A 178 -15.26 7.58 11.73
N ASN A 179 -14.20 8.35 11.67
CA ASN A 179 -12.81 7.99 11.97
C ASN A 179 -12.68 7.42 13.39
N THR A 180 -13.11 6.18 13.67
CA THR A 180 -13.03 5.66 15.05
C THR A 180 -12.75 4.16 15.25
N THR A 181 -12.59 3.33 14.22
CA THR A 181 -12.22 1.91 14.44
C THR A 181 -10.74 1.64 14.15
N ARG A 182 -9.94 1.54 15.22
CA ARG A 182 -8.49 1.23 15.25
C ARG A 182 -8.12 -0.22 14.87
N VAL A 183 -9.03 -0.97 14.26
CA VAL A 183 -8.83 -2.38 13.93
C VAL A 183 -8.62 -2.48 12.42
N THR A 184 -7.53 -3.12 12.00
CA THR A 184 -7.33 -3.48 10.61
C THR A 184 -8.19 -4.69 10.29
N GLU A 185 -9.11 -4.52 9.35
CA GLU A 185 -9.89 -5.62 8.81
C GLU A 185 -9.15 -6.21 7.60
N LEU A 186 -9.00 -7.53 7.60
CA LEU A 186 -8.45 -8.30 6.49
C LEU A 186 -9.57 -9.05 5.81
N PHE A 187 -9.78 -8.76 4.53
CA PHE A 187 -10.72 -9.46 3.69
C PHE A 187 -9.97 -10.58 2.96
N SER A 188 -10.38 -11.83 3.20
CA SER A 188 -9.93 -12.95 2.38
C SER A 188 -10.77 -13.02 1.11
N LEU A 189 -10.11 -13.25 -0.02
CA LEU A 189 -10.72 -13.23 -1.34
C LEU A 189 -10.60 -14.59 -2.04
N GLY A 190 -10.19 -15.62 -1.29
CA GLY A 190 -9.82 -16.93 -1.81
C GLY A 190 -8.39 -16.96 -2.36
N GLU A 191 -7.90 -18.16 -2.65
CA GLU A 191 -6.59 -18.40 -3.29
C GLU A 191 -5.42 -17.65 -2.61
N ASP A 192 -5.39 -17.63 -1.27
CA ASP A 192 -4.39 -16.90 -0.45
C ASP A 192 -4.28 -15.40 -0.77
N THR A 193 -5.36 -14.81 -1.29
CA THR A 193 -5.46 -13.38 -1.59
C THR A 193 -6.11 -12.65 -0.43
N TYR A 194 -5.47 -11.59 0.05
CA TYR A 194 -5.95 -10.80 1.18
C TYR A 194 -5.88 -9.32 0.88
N ILE A 195 -6.91 -8.57 1.29
CA ILE A 195 -6.88 -7.11 1.30
C ILE A 195 -7.03 -6.60 2.73
N ALA A 196 -6.08 -5.79 3.18
CA ALA A 196 -6.21 -5.01 4.38
C ALA A 196 -6.79 -3.64 4.01
N ASP A 197 -7.99 -3.31 4.50
CA ASP A 197 -8.52 -1.97 4.33
C ASP A 197 -7.94 -1.02 5.39
N THR A 198 -7.67 0.20 4.95
CA THR A 198 -7.15 1.27 5.80
C THR A 198 -8.24 2.32 5.99
N PRO A 199 -8.87 2.39 7.17
CA PRO A 199 -9.63 3.60 7.50
C PRO A 199 -8.65 4.78 7.48
N GLY A 200 -9.02 5.83 6.74
CA GLY A 200 -8.13 6.90 6.27
C GLY A 200 -7.11 7.39 7.30
N PHE A 201 -5.84 7.08 7.05
CA PHE A 201 -4.73 7.67 7.77
C PHE A 201 -4.49 9.09 7.29
N SER A 202 -4.14 9.99 8.22
CA SER A 202 -3.68 11.32 7.86
C SER A 202 -2.24 11.25 7.35
N MET A 203 -1.85 12.15 6.44
CA MET A 203 -0.47 12.25 5.96
C MET A 203 0.55 12.43 7.10
N LEU A 204 0.14 13.12 8.18
CA LEU A 204 0.97 13.32 9.37
C LEU A 204 1.31 12.00 10.08
N ASP A 205 0.37 11.05 10.11
CA ASP A 205 0.62 9.72 10.70
C ASP A 205 1.62 8.91 9.87
N ILE A 206 1.61 9.13 8.55
CA ILE A 206 2.43 8.44 7.55
C ILE A 206 3.86 8.99 7.59
N GLU A 207 4.03 10.32 7.60
CA GLU A 207 5.34 10.99 7.68
C GLU A 207 6.07 10.68 9.00
N GLN A 208 5.36 10.61 10.13
CA GLN A 208 5.96 10.24 11.42
C GLN A 208 6.50 8.80 11.45
N CYS A 209 6.01 7.92 10.57
CA CYS A 209 6.51 6.56 10.42
C CYS A 209 7.66 6.47 9.39
N CYS A 210 7.93 7.55 8.64
CA CYS A 210 8.97 7.64 7.60
C CYS A 210 10.17 8.44 8.09
N THR A 211 10.93 7.91 9.05
CA THR A 211 12.28 8.41 9.27
C THR A 211 13.21 7.71 8.28
N LEU A 212 13.71 8.42 7.28
CA LEU A 212 14.71 7.95 6.32
C LEU A 212 16.01 8.71 6.54
N GLU A 213 17.13 7.99 6.47
CA GLU A 213 18.41 8.69 6.29
C GLU A 213 18.54 9.15 4.83
N PRO A 214 19.23 10.27 4.54
CA PRO A 214 19.30 10.82 3.17
C PRO A 214 19.78 9.82 2.09
N GLY A 215 20.65 8.86 2.46
CA GLY A 215 21.08 7.80 1.55
C GLY A 215 19.99 6.77 1.25
N GLU A 216 19.16 6.44 2.24
CA GLU A 216 18.03 5.51 2.09
C GLU A 216 16.88 6.11 1.27
N THR A 217 16.73 7.44 1.30
CA THR A 217 15.67 8.13 0.56
C THR A 217 15.83 7.92 -0.95
N ALA A 218 17.05 7.97 -1.50
CA ALA A 218 17.26 7.84 -2.95
C ALA A 218 16.88 6.44 -3.46
N ASP A 219 17.16 5.39 -2.69
CA ASP A 219 16.80 4.01 -3.02
C ASP A 219 15.27 3.79 -3.04
N CYS A 220 14.51 4.66 -2.37
CA CYS A 220 13.05 4.65 -2.40
C CYS A 220 12.44 5.30 -3.65
N PHE A 221 13.26 5.92 -4.50
CA PHE A 221 12.89 6.47 -5.81
C PHE A 221 13.56 5.64 -6.91
N PRO A 222 13.06 4.43 -7.20
CA PRO A 222 13.77 3.46 -8.04
C PRO A 222 14.01 3.95 -9.48
N GLU A 223 13.25 4.94 -9.96
CA GLU A 223 13.50 5.61 -11.23
C GLU A 223 14.83 6.40 -11.28
N PHE A 224 15.47 6.67 -10.14
CA PHE A 224 16.78 7.33 -10.09
C PHE A 224 17.92 6.36 -10.38
N ALA A 225 17.75 5.06 -10.07
CA ALA A 225 18.80 4.05 -10.11
C ALA A 225 19.59 3.99 -11.43
N PRO A 226 18.97 4.14 -12.63
CA PRO A 226 19.72 4.16 -13.89
C PRO A 226 20.72 5.32 -14.02
N TYR A 227 20.53 6.40 -13.27
CA TYR A 227 21.30 7.65 -13.40
C TYR A 227 22.34 7.82 -12.29
N THR A 228 22.13 7.25 -11.10
CA THR A 228 23.01 7.46 -9.94
C THR A 228 24.47 7.11 -10.22
N VAL A 229 24.71 6.07 -11.03
CA VAL A 229 26.06 5.62 -11.44
C VAL A 229 26.81 6.63 -12.33
N SER A 230 26.08 7.54 -12.99
CA SER A 230 26.64 8.54 -13.90
C SER A 230 26.87 9.89 -13.21
N CYS A 231 26.59 10.01 -11.92
CA CYS A 231 26.87 11.23 -11.17
C CYS A 231 28.37 11.51 -11.11
N ARG A 232 28.75 12.79 -11.27
CA ARG A 232 30.13 13.26 -11.15
C ARG A 232 30.74 12.94 -9.78
N PHE A 233 29.93 12.99 -8.72
CA PHE A 233 30.37 12.76 -7.34
C PHE A 233 29.87 11.41 -6.82
N ARG A 234 30.77 10.65 -6.19
CA ARG A 234 30.45 9.34 -5.59
C ARG A 234 29.42 9.42 -4.45
N LYS A 235 29.37 10.54 -3.73
CA LYS A 235 28.40 10.81 -2.65
C LYS A 235 27.43 11.92 -3.07
N CYS A 236 26.89 11.82 -4.28
CA CYS A 236 25.86 12.74 -4.74
C CYS A 236 24.60 12.53 -3.92
N THR A 237 24.03 13.61 -3.42
CA THR A 237 22.74 13.65 -2.70
C THR A 237 21.57 13.85 -3.65
N HIS A 238 21.83 14.10 -4.94
CA HIS A 238 20.81 14.30 -5.96
C HIS A 238 19.88 15.49 -5.68
N THR A 239 20.33 16.50 -4.95
CA THR A 239 19.53 17.66 -4.55
C THR A 239 19.77 18.89 -5.42
N GLY A 240 20.66 18.79 -6.41
CA GLY A 240 20.92 19.87 -7.39
C GLY A 240 22.41 20.16 -7.60
N GLU A 241 23.30 19.22 -7.27
CA GLU A 241 24.74 19.40 -7.43
C GLU A 241 25.14 19.43 -8.91
N GLN A 242 26.19 20.21 -9.22
CA GLN A 242 26.71 20.29 -10.59
C GLN A 242 27.25 18.93 -11.05
N GLY A 243 26.69 18.41 -12.16
CA GLY A 243 27.03 17.08 -12.69
C GLY A 243 26.28 15.93 -12.00
N CYS A 244 25.15 16.22 -11.34
CA CYS A 244 24.20 15.20 -10.91
C CYS A 244 23.39 14.69 -12.11
N ALA A 245 23.61 13.42 -12.48
CA ALA A 245 22.91 12.79 -13.60
C ALA A 245 21.39 12.63 -13.35
N VAL A 246 20.95 12.53 -12.09
CA VAL A 246 19.52 12.54 -11.74
C VAL A 246 18.91 13.90 -12.05
N SER A 247 19.55 15.00 -11.64
CA SER A 247 19.06 16.36 -11.94
C SER A 247 19.01 16.63 -13.45
N GLU A 248 20.01 16.16 -14.21
CA GLU A 248 19.95 16.23 -15.69
C GLU A 248 18.80 15.40 -16.27
N ALA A 249 18.49 14.24 -15.70
CA ALA A 249 17.36 13.41 -16.13
C ALA A 249 16.02 14.11 -15.85
N VAL A 250 15.93 14.88 -14.77
CA VAL A 250 14.77 15.74 -14.46
C VAL A 250 14.64 16.85 -15.51
N GLU A 251 15.73 17.56 -15.83
CA GLU A 251 15.74 18.61 -16.85
C GLU A 251 15.34 18.10 -18.24
N LYS A 252 15.75 16.87 -18.59
CA LYS A 252 15.38 16.19 -19.84
C LYS A 252 13.96 15.59 -19.80
N GLY A 253 13.27 15.66 -18.66
CA GLY A 253 11.92 15.12 -18.48
C GLY A 253 11.85 13.59 -18.43
N LEU A 254 12.98 12.90 -18.28
CA LEU A 254 13.05 11.44 -18.11
C LEU A 254 12.61 11.03 -16.71
N VAL A 255 12.96 11.85 -15.71
CA VAL A 255 12.40 11.79 -14.35
C VAL A 255 11.39 12.93 -14.21
N SER A 256 10.26 12.67 -13.55
CA SER A 256 9.27 13.72 -13.29
C SER A 256 9.81 14.74 -12.29
N ALA A 257 9.67 16.04 -12.58
CA ALA A 257 10.08 17.11 -11.66
C ALA A 257 9.38 16.99 -10.29
N SER A 258 8.07 16.73 -10.28
CA SER A 258 7.32 16.52 -9.03
C SER A 258 7.85 15.35 -8.17
N ARG A 259 8.38 14.28 -8.80
CA ARG A 259 9.00 13.16 -8.06
C ARG A 259 10.31 13.60 -7.42
N HIS A 260 11.12 14.35 -8.14
CA HIS A 260 12.36 14.92 -7.61
C HIS A 260 12.12 15.95 -6.49
N GLU A 261 11.07 16.77 -6.61
CA GLU A 261 10.63 17.69 -5.56
C GLU A 261 10.20 16.94 -4.30
N SER A 262 9.42 15.86 -4.44
CA SER A 262 9.04 15.00 -3.32
C SER A 262 10.26 14.34 -2.67
N TYR A 263 11.23 13.90 -3.47
CA TYR A 263 12.50 13.36 -2.96
C TYR A 263 13.27 14.39 -2.12
N ILE A 264 13.42 15.62 -2.59
CA ILE A 264 14.13 16.69 -1.85
C ILE A 264 13.42 17.01 -0.53
N LYS A 265 12.09 16.88 -0.49
CA LYS A 265 11.27 17.23 0.67
C LYS A 265 11.28 16.15 1.76
N LEU A 266 11.52 14.89 1.41
CA LEU A 266 11.58 13.73 2.32
C LEU A 266 12.93 13.64 3.02
#